data_AF-D5ZPV5-F1
#
_entry.id   AF-D5ZPV5-F1
#
_cell.length_a   1.000
_cell.length_b   1.000
_cell.length_c   1.000
_cell.angle_alpha   90.00
_cell.angle_beta   90.00
_cell.angle_gamma   90.00
#
_symmetry.space_group_name_H-M   'P 1'
#
loop_
_entity.id
_entity.type
_entity.pdbx_description
1 polymer ?
#
loop_
_entity_poly.entity_id
_entity_poly.type
_entity_poly.pdbx_seq_one_letter_code
_entity_poly.pdbx_strand_id
1 'polypeptide(L)'
;MPKGQPSVVPDDGLTTRQRRNRPLVVVHTGVGKGKSTAAFGLALRAWNQGWPIGVFQFVKSAKWKVGEERALRVLGDSGEGGTVAWHKMGE
;
A
#
# COMPACT_ATOMS: atom_id res chain seq x y z
N MET A 1 1.33 -32.35 -4.99
CA MET A 1 1.17 -30.89 -4.74
C MET A 1 0.84 -30.69 -3.28
N PRO A 2 1.55 -29.83 -2.54
CA PRO A 2 1.19 -29.53 -1.16
C PRO A 2 -0.23 -28.95 -1.12
N LYS A 3 -1.10 -29.55 -0.31
CA LYS A 3 -2.43 -28.99 -0.06
C LYS A 3 -2.23 -27.76 0.83
N GLY A 4 -2.60 -26.58 0.35
CA GLY A 4 -2.55 -25.33 1.12
C GLY A 4 -3.63 -25.30 2.20
N GLN A 5 -3.50 -26.19 3.20
CA GLN A 5 -4.36 -26.20 4.38
C GLN A 5 -3.78 -25.24 5.41
N PRO A 6 -4.51 -24.19 5.80
CA PRO A 6 -4.09 -23.31 6.88
C PRO A 6 -4.09 -24.06 8.21
N SER A 7 -3.18 -23.71 9.12
CA SER A 7 -3.13 -24.28 10.48
C SER A 7 -4.34 -23.88 11.33
N VAL A 8 -5.01 -22.78 10.97
CA VAL A 8 -6.21 -22.27 11.64
C VAL A 8 -7.20 -21.79 10.59
N VAL A 9 -8.45 -22.24 10.69
CA VAL A 9 -9.58 -21.70 9.93
C VAL A 9 -10.44 -20.90 10.91
N PRO A 10 -10.59 -19.58 10.71
CA PRO A 10 -11.47 -18.77 11.56
C PRO A 10 -12.92 -19.23 11.46
N ASP A 11 -13.64 -19.26 12.59
CA ASP A 11 -15.09 -19.51 12.64
C ASP A 11 -15.89 -18.25 12.29
N ASP A 12 -15.62 -17.71 11.10
CA ASP A 12 -16.22 -16.48 10.57
C ASP A 12 -17.24 -16.76 9.44
N GLY A 13 -17.52 -18.04 9.15
CA GLY A 13 -18.45 -18.47 8.10
C GLY A 13 -17.99 -18.19 6.66
N LEU A 14 -16.76 -17.73 6.44
CA LEU A 14 -16.30 -17.33 5.10
C LEU A 14 -15.61 -18.46 4.34
N THR A 15 -15.76 -18.46 3.01
CA THR A 15 -14.93 -19.27 2.12
C THR A 15 -13.51 -18.70 2.01
N THR A 16 -12.54 -19.53 1.60
CA THR A 16 -11.16 -19.08 1.34
C THR A 16 -11.11 -17.93 0.31
N ARG A 17 -11.97 -17.97 -0.71
CA ARG A 17 -12.06 -16.91 -1.73
C ARG A 17 -12.58 -15.60 -1.13
N GLN A 18 -13.64 -15.66 -0.32
CA GLN A 18 -14.17 -14.48 0.36
C GLN A 18 -13.12 -13.84 1.27
N ARG A 19 -12.38 -14.64 2.06
CA ARG A 19 -11.31 -14.11 2.93
C ARG A 19 -10.21 -13.39 2.16
N ARG A 20 -9.74 -13.94 1.02
CA ARG A 20 -8.71 -13.31 0.19
C ARG A 20 -9.12 -11.98 -0.43
N ASN A 21 -10.41 -11.78 -0.66
CA ASN A 21 -10.94 -10.58 -1.30
C ASN A 21 -11.33 -9.48 -0.29
N ARG A 22 -11.14 -9.71 1.02
CA ARG A 22 -11.42 -8.70 2.03
C ARG A 22 -10.36 -7.60 2.00
N PRO A 23 -10.74 -6.33 2.23
CA PRO A 23 -9.78 -5.28 2.54
C PRO A 23 -8.95 -5.66 3.78
N LEU A 24 -7.66 -5.35 3.74
CA LEU A 24 -6.71 -5.63 4.82
C LEU A 24 -6.12 -4.34 5.35
N VAL A 25 -5.88 -4.30 6.67
CA VAL A 25 -5.03 -3.29 7.30
C VAL A 25 -3.67 -3.93 7.53
N VAL A 26 -2.63 -3.36 6.92
CA VAL A 26 -1.24 -3.85 7.01
C VAL A 26 -0.42 -2.86 7.80
N VAL A 27 0.25 -3.32 8.87
CA VAL A 27 1.09 -2.49 9.73
C VAL A 27 2.56 -2.89 9.55
N HIS A 28 3.35 -2.01 8.94
CA HIS A 28 4.80 -2.14 8.92
C HIS A 28 5.41 -1.38 10.11
N THR A 29 5.87 -2.12 11.12
CA THR A 29 6.42 -1.57 12.38
C THR A 29 7.80 -2.15 12.72
N GLY A 30 8.40 -1.70 13.81
CA GLY A 30 9.73 -2.11 14.29
C GLY A 30 10.83 -1.08 14.02
N VAL A 31 12.00 -1.30 14.64
CA VAL A 31 13.15 -0.38 14.59
C VAL A 31 13.94 -0.43 13.27
N GLY A 32 13.77 -1.51 12.49
CA GLY A 32 14.45 -1.69 11.21
C GLY A 32 14.06 -0.66 10.14
N LYS A 33 14.97 -0.47 9.18
CA LYS A 33 14.69 0.30 7.95
C LYS A 33 13.77 -0.50 7.03
N GLY A 34 12.98 0.19 6.20
CA GLY A 34 12.14 -0.42 5.17
C GLY A 34 10.63 -0.33 5.37
N LYS A 35 10.14 0.22 6.50
CA LYS A 35 8.70 0.38 6.76
C LYS A 35 8.00 1.19 5.66
N SER A 36 8.50 2.39 5.38
CA SER A 36 7.94 3.26 4.34
C SER A 36 8.16 2.68 2.94
N THR A 37 9.34 2.10 2.69
CA THR A 37 9.67 1.47 1.40
C THR A 37 8.72 0.31 1.08
N ALA A 38 8.35 -0.52 2.07
CA ALA A 38 7.38 -1.58 1.89
C ALA A 38 5.98 -1.03 1.55
N ALA A 39 5.55 0.05 2.22
CA ALA A 39 4.29 0.72 1.92
C ALA A 39 4.28 1.33 0.50
N PHE A 40 5.36 2.01 0.08
CA PHE A 40 5.47 2.56 -1.27
C PHE A 40 5.59 1.47 -2.35
N GLY A 41 6.25 0.36 -2.06
CA GLY A 41 6.27 -0.80 -2.95
C GLY A 41 4.87 -1.41 -3.16
N LEU A 42 4.04 -1.43 -2.11
CA LEU A 42 2.64 -1.85 -2.23
C LEU A 42 1.82 -0.85 -3.06
N ALA A 43 2.04 0.46 -2.86
CA ALA A 43 1.42 1.50 -3.67
C ALA A 43 1.78 1.36 -5.15
N LEU A 44 3.06 1.13 -5.49
CA LEU A 44 3.48 0.88 -6.88
C LEU A 44 2.79 -0.36 -7.49
N ARG A 45 2.63 -1.43 -6.70
CA ARG A 45 1.89 -2.62 -7.15
C ARG A 45 0.42 -2.28 -7.41
N ALA A 46 -0.21 -1.53 -6.53
CA ALA A 46 -1.60 -1.09 -6.70
C ALA A 46 -1.77 -0.19 -7.94
N TRP A 47 -0.81 0.69 -8.20
CA TRP A 47 -0.81 1.58 -9.37
C TRP A 47 -0.83 0.76 -10.66
N ASN A 48 0.04 -0.25 -10.77
CA ASN A 48 0.08 -1.14 -11.94
C ASN A 48 -1.21 -1.97 -12.10
N GLN A 49 -1.99 -2.17 -11.04
CA GLN A 49 -3.31 -2.81 -11.09
C GLN A 49 -4.44 -1.83 -11.46
N GLY A 50 -4.12 -0.56 -11.73
CA GLY A 50 -5.11 0.47 -12.03
C GLY A 50 -5.89 0.96 -10.81
N TRP A 51 -5.43 0.67 -9.58
CA TRP A 51 -6.18 1.02 -8.38
C TRP A 51 -5.93 2.47 -7.96
N PRO A 52 -6.95 3.22 -7.51
CA PRO A 52 -6.75 4.54 -6.96
C PRO A 52 -5.99 4.46 -5.62
N ILE A 53 -5.00 5.33 -5.45
CA ILE A 53 -4.10 5.36 -4.29
C ILE A 53 -4.21 6.73 -3.60
N GLY A 54 -4.34 6.70 -2.27
CA GLY A 54 -4.15 7.87 -1.41
C GLY A 54 -2.94 7.68 -0.50
N VAL A 55 -2.04 8.66 -0.48
CA VAL A 55 -0.89 8.69 0.44
C VAL A 55 -1.06 9.84 1.41
N PHE A 56 -1.00 9.53 2.70
CA PHE A 56 -1.06 10.51 3.78
C PHE A 56 0.23 10.45 4.60
N GLN A 57 1.05 11.50 4.51
CA GLN A 57 2.33 11.58 5.21
C GLN A 57 2.26 12.56 6.39
N PHE A 58 2.34 12.03 7.60
CA PHE A 58 2.25 12.80 8.85
C PHE A 58 3.56 13.43 9.33
N VAL A 59 4.64 13.34 8.54
CA VAL A 59 5.99 13.78 8.96
C VAL A 59 6.24 15.25 8.59
N LYS A 60 6.62 16.05 9.59
CA LYS A 60 6.76 17.52 9.53
C LYS A 60 7.96 18.07 8.72
N SER A 61 8.86 17.22 8.21
CA SER A 61 10.06 17.74 7.56
C SER A 61 9.77 18.15 6.12
N ALA A 62 9.24 19.36 5.95
CA ALA A 62 9.02 19.99 4.66
C ALA A 62 10.31 20.08 3.80
N LYS A 63 11.48 20.07 4.45
CA LYS A 63 12.80 20.13 3.79
C LYS A 63 13.22 18.84 3.09
N TRP A 64 12.62 17.68 3.42
CA TRP A 64 13.00 16.41 2.83
C TRP A 64 12.08 16.08 1.65
N LYS A 65 12.65 16.16 0.44
CA LYS A 65 12.03 15.64 -0.78
C LYS A 65 12.15 14.11 -0.77
N VAL A 66 11.02 13.41 -0.76
CA VAL A 66 10.97 11.95 -0.83
C VAL A 66 10.93 11.57 -2.31
N GLY A 67 11.86 10.71 -2.77
CA GLY A 67 11.92 10.31 -4.18
C GLY A 67 10.64 9.60 -4.63
N GLU A 68 10.06 8.81 -3.73
CA GLU A 68 8.81 8.09 -3.92
C GLU A 68 7.61 9.03 -4.13
N GLU A 69 7.61 10.21 -3.52
CA GLU A 69 6.56 11.22 -3.77
C GLU A 69 6.57 11.66 -5.23
N ARG A 70 7.74 12.07 -5.73
CA ARG A 70 7.86 12.50 -7.13
C ARG A 70 7.49 11.38 -8.08
N ALA A 71 7.98 10.17 -7.83
CA ALA A 71 7.69 9.01 -8.67
C ALA A 71 6.18 8.74 -8.73
N LEU A 72 5.51 8.66 -7.57
CA LEU A 72 4.08 8.35 -7.53
C LEU A 72 3.19 9.47 -8.10
N ARG A 73 3.60 10.74 -7.99
CA ARG A 73 2.89 11.84 -8.67
C ARG A 73 2.98 11.71 -10.20
N VAL A 74 4.20 11.50 -10.74
CA VAL A 74 4.40 11.31 -12.19
C VAL A 74 3.61 10.09 -12.70
N LEU A 75 3.61 8.99 -11.94
CA LEU A 75 2.82 7.80 -12.28
C LEU A 75 1.31 8.06 -12.22
N GLY A 76 0.83 8.85 -11.25
CA GLY A 76 -0.57 9.25 -11.16
C GLY A 76 -1.04 10.11 -12.35
N ASP A 77 -0.14 10.94 -12.88
CA ASP A 77 -0.40 11.84 -14.00
C ASP A 77 -0.21 11.18 -15.38
N SER A 78 0.40 9.99 -15.44
CA SER A 78 0.75 9.35 -16.73
C SER A 78 -0.45 8.79 -17.49
N GLY A 79 -1.58 8.52 -16.80
CA GLY A 79 -2.76 7.89 -17.39
C GLY A 79 -2.60 6.39 -17.71
N GLU A 80 -1.45 5.78 -17.39
CA GLU A 80 -1.18 4.37 -17.70
C GLU A 80 -1.66 3.40 -16.60
N GLY A 81 -1.79 3.88 -15.36
CA GLY A 81 -2.15 3.07 -14.20
C GLY A 81 -3.21 3.73 -13.32
N GLY A 82 -3.16 3.43 -12.04
CA GLY A 82 -4.06 4.02 -11.05
C GLY A 82 -3.80 5.51 -10.79
N THR A 83 -4.83 6.22 -10.34
CA THR A 83 -4.67 7.62 -9.90
C THR A 83 -3.94 7.68 -8.56
N VAL A 84 -3.20 8.76 -8.32
CA VAL A 84 -2.47 8.97 -7.06
C VAL A 84 -2.80 10.34 -6.48
N ALA A 85 -3.40 10.35 -5.28
CA ALA A 85 -3.55 11.53 -4.44
C ALA A 85 -2.51 11.50 -3.32
N TRP A 86 -1.81 12.62 -3.12
CA TRP A 86 -0.77 12.75 -2.10
C TRP A 86 -1.05 13.94 -1.19
N HIS A 87 -1.08 13.67 0.11
CA HIS A 87 -1.37 14.65 1.14
C HIS A 87 -0.26 14.63 2.20
N LYS A 88 0.36 15.79 2.42
CA LYS A 88 1.37 15.97 3.46
C LYS A 88 0.82 16.84 4.57
N MET A 89 1.04 16.43 5.82
CA MET A 89 0.60 17.23 6.96
C MET A 89 1.43 18.52 7.04
N GLY A 90 0.76 19.68 6.97
CA GLY A 90 1.37 21.01 7.01
C GLY A 90 1.62 21.63 5.63
N GLU A 91 1.13 21.01 4.56
CA GLU A 91 0.88 21.65 3.26
C GLU A 91 -0.43 22.45 3.26
#